data_AF-A0A2N3FQK2-F1
#
_entry.id   AF-A0A2N3FQK2-F1
#
_cell.length_a   1.000
_cell.length_b   1.000
_cell.length_c   1.000
_cell.angle_alpha   90.00
_cell.angle_beta   90.00
_cell.angle_gamma   90.00
#
_symmetry.space_group_name_H-M   'P 1'
#
loop_
_entity.id
_entity.type
_entity.pdbx_description
1 polymer ?
#
loop_
_entity_poly.entity_id
_entity_poly.type
_entity_poly.pdbx_seq_one_letter_code
_entity_poly.pdbx_strand_id
1 'polypeptide(L)'
;ALTWIAVIPGITAKSADGASAFAYPLIFLPFISSAFVPTATMPGPVRWFAEHQPVTSIVNALRALLAGQPVGADLWIALAWCAGILVVAYAVAMRAYRRRIAR
;
A
#
# COMPACT_ATOMS: atom_id res chain seq x y z
N ALA A 1 -2.92 6.95 -4.45
CA ALA A 1 -1.68 6.16 -4.29
C ALA A 1 -1.73 4.86 -5.10
N LEU A 2 -2.62 3.92 -4.75
CA LEU A 2 -2.69 2.58 -5.38
C LEU A 2 -2.88 2.58 -6.91
N THR A 3 -3.68 3.51 -7.45
CA THR A 3 -3.83 3.65 -8.91
C THR A 3 -2.50 3.87 -9.62
N TRP A 4 -1.61 4.70 -9.06
CA TRP A 4 -0.29 4.94 -9.64
C TRP A 4 0.62 3.72 -9.57
N ILE A 5 0.46 2.87 -8.54
CA ILE A 5 1.15 1.58 -8.50
C ILE A 5 0.65 0.69 -9.64
N ALA A 6 -0.66 0.62 -9.87
CA ALA A 6 -1.25 -0.21 -10.92
C ALA A 6 -0.90 0.23 -12.35
N VAL A 7 -0.59 1.52 -12.57
CA VAL A 7 -0.12 2.03 -13.87
C VAL A 7 1.20 1.37 -14.29
N ILE A 8 2.11 1.11 -13.35
CA ILE A 8 3.43 0.53 -13.65
C ILE A 8 3.31 -0.80 -14.41
N PRO A 9 2.67 -1.85 -13.86
CA PRO A 9 2.52 -3.11 -14.59
C PRO A 9 1.67 -2.97 -15.85
N GLY A 10 0.68 -2.07 -15.87
CA GLY A 10 -0.12 -1.79 -17.07
C GLY A 10 0.70 -1.31 -18.28
N ILE A 11 1.84 -0.63 -18.03
CA ILE A 11 2.72 -0.16 -19.11
C ILE A 11 4.01 -0.98 -19.29
N THR A 12 4.41 -1.79 -18.29
CA THR A 12 5.65 -2.59 -18.34
C THR A 12 5.44 -4.08 -18.60
N ALA A 13 4.25 -4.62 -18.35
CA ALA A 13 3.99 -6.05 -18.54
C ALA A 13 4.05 -6.45 -20.02
N LYS A 14 4.48 -7.69 -20.29
CA LYS A 14 4.54 -8.27 -21.63
C LYS A 14 3.28 -9.07 -21.99
N SER A 15 2.40 -9.31 -21.02
CA SER A 15 1.14 -10.04 -21.17
C SER A 15 0.08 -9.49 -20.21
N ALA A 16 -1.20 -9.73 -20.51
CA ALA A 16 -2.32 -9.35 -19.66
C ALA A 16 -2.27 -10.08 -18.30
N ASP A 17 -1.98 -11.38 -18.30
CA ASP A 17 -1.83 -12.17 -17.07
C ASP A 17 -0.70 -11.64 -16.19
N GLY A 18 0.42 -11.24 -16.81
CA GLY A 18 1.53 -10.62 -16.12
C GLY A 18 1.12 -9.32 -15.43
N ALA A 19 0.31 -8.47 -16.10
CA ALA A 19 -0.18 -7.23 -15.50
C ALA A 19 -1.11 -7.49 -14.31
N SER A 20 -2.02 -8.46 -14.43
CA SER A 20 -2.96 -8.84 -13.36
C SER A 20 -2.26 -9.43 -12.14
N ALA A 21 -1.22 -10.24 -12.34
CA ALA A 21 -0.48 -10.87 -11.25
C ALA A 21 0.19 -9.86 -10.29
N PHE A 22 0.50 -8.64 -10.76
CA PHE A 22 1.03 -7.57 -9.90
C PHE A 22 0.03 -7.06 -8.85
N ALA A 23 -1.26 -7.34 -9.01
CA ALA A 23 -2.25 -6.98 -8.01
C ALA A 23 -2.17 -7.88 -6.76
N TYR A 24 -1.68 -9.13 -6.88
CA TYR A 24 -1.72 -10.09 -5.79
C TYR A 24 -1.01 -9.60 -4.51
N PRO A 25 0.23 -9.07 -4.54
CA PRO A 25 0.86 -8.57 -3.32
C PRO A 25 0.07 -7.45 -2.65
N LEU A 26 -0.57 -6.57 -3.44
CA LEU A 26 -1.38 -5.47 -2.92
C LEU A 26 -2.67 -5.98 -2.26
N ILE A 27 -3.28 -7.01 -2.82
CA ILE A 27 -4.48 -7.66 -2.27
C ILE A 27 -4.14 -8.44 -0.99
N PHE A 28 -2.95 -9.04 -0.91
CA PHE A 28 -2.51 -9.80 0.26
C PHE A 28 -2.07 -8.92 1.44
N LEU A 29 -1.57 -7.71 1.18
CA LEU A 29 -1.02 -6.84 2.22
C LEU A 29 -1.98 -6.56 3.40
N PRO A 30 -3.30 -6.34 3.21
CA PRO A 30 -4.24 -6.17 4.32
C PRO A 30 -4.40 -7.40 5.22
N PHE A 31 -4.17 -8.61 4.71
CA PHE A 31 -4.30 -9.84 5.51
C PHE A 31 -3.24 -9.94 6.61
N ILE A 32 -2.10 -9.27 6.43
CA ILE A 32 -1.00 -9.20 7.41
C ILE A 32 -1.01 -7.81 8.08
N SER A 33 -2.19 -7.36 8.50
CA SER A 33 -2.40 -6.06 9.14
C SER A 33 -3.35 -6.16 10.34
N SER A 34 -3.57 -5.05 11.03
CA SER A 34 -4.58 -4.95 12.09
C SER A 34 -6.04 -5.07 11.62
N ALA A 35 -6.29 -5.24 10.31
CA ALA A 35 -7.63 -5.36 9.74
C ALA A 35 -8.40 -6.59 10.24
N PHE A 36 -7.73 -7.72 10.40
CA PHE A 36 -8.37 -9.00 10.74
C PHE A 36 -8.18 -9.39 12.21
N VAL A 37 -6.98 -9.17 12.76
CA VAL A 37 -6.63 -9.49 14.14
C VAL A 37 -5.74 -8.40 14.73
N PRO A 38 -5.77 -8.19 16.07
CA PRO A 38 -4.84 -7.29 16.72
C PRO A 38 -3.38 -7.69 16.45
N THR A 39 -2.51 -6.75 16.10
CA THR A 39 -1.10 -7.04 15.80
C THR A 39 -0.35 -7.66 16.99
N ALA A 40 -0.76 -7.32 18.22
CA ALA A 40 -0.18 -7.85 19.44
C ALA A 40 -0.31 -9.37 19.59
N THR A 41 -1.26 -10.02 18.91
CA THR A 41 -1.44 -11.48 18.95
C THR A 41 -0.63 -12.22 17.87
N MET A 42 0.04 -11.49 16.98
CA MET A 42 0.81 -12.07 15.88
C MET A 42 2.21 -12.54 16.34
N PRO A 43 2.78 -13.60 15.74
CA PRO A 43 4.17 -14.01 15.98
C PRO A 43 5.17 -12.90 15.67
N GLY A 44 6.30 -12.84 16.40
CA GLY A 44 7.25 -11.71 16.39
C GLY A 44 7.57 -11.10 15.00
N PRO A 45 8.04 -11.88 14.02
CA PRO A 45 8.34 -11.35 12.68
C PRO A 45 7.12 -10.79 11.94
N VAL A 46 5.97 -11.48 12.06
CA VAL A 46 4.70 -11.08 11.43
C VAL A 46 4.18 -9.80 12.06
N ARG A 47 4.24 -9.73 13.40
CA ARG A 47 3.88 -8.54 14.17
C ARG A 47 4.71 -7.33 13.76
N TRP A 48 6.03 -7.49 13.68
CA TRP A 48 6.92 -6.40 13.30
C TRP A 48 6.54 -5.84 11.92
N PHE A 49 6.32 -6.72 10.94
CA PHE A 49 5.88 -6.27 9.62
C PHE A 49 4.51 -5.58 9.67
N ALA A 50 3.53 -6.19 10.35
CA ALA A 50 2.18 -5.64 10.48
C ALA A 50 2.19 -4.25 11.12
N GLU A 51 3.07 -3.97 12.08
CA GLU A 51 3.15 -2.67 12.76
C GLU A 51 3.81 -1.57 11.91
N HIS A 52 4.59 -1.90 10.88
CA HIS A 52 5.37 -0.92 10.09
C HIS A 52 4.88 -0.73 8.65
N GLN A 53 3.72 -1.27 8.30
CA GLN A 53 3.17 -1.25 6.94
C GLN A 53 1.93 -0.33 6.84
N PRO A 54 1.62 0.22 5.65
CA PRO A 54 0.64 1.30 5.49
C PRO A 54 -0.80 0.93 5.87
N VAL A 55 -1.21 -0.30 5.61
CA VAL A 55 -2.60 -0.75 5.83
C VAL A 55 -2.96 -0.71 7.30
N THR A 56 -2.05 -1.08 8.20
CA THR A 56 -2.31 -1.05 9.64
C THR A 56 -2.62 0.37 10.12
N SER A 57 -1.81 1.36 9.73
CA SER A 57 -2.07 2.76 10.11
C SER A 57 -3.37 3.28 9.49
N ILE A 58 -3.66 2.95 8.23
CA ILE A 58 -4.91 3.33 7.58
C ILE A 58 -6.12 2.74 8.33
N VAL A 59 -6.08 1.44 8.62
CA VAL A 59 -7.15 0.72 9.33
C VAL A 59 -7.36 1.29 10.72
N ASN A 60 -6.28 1.52 11.47
CA ASN A 60 -6.36 2.08 12.82
C ASN A 60 -6.95 3.49 12.81
N ALA A 61 -6.50 4.34 11.87
CA ALA A 61 -7.02 5.69 11.73
C ALA A 61 -8.52 5.68 11.38
N LEU A 62 -8.93 4.88 10.39
CA LEU A 62 -10.33 4.73 10.02
C LEU A 62 -11.17 4.19 11.19
N ARG A 63 -10.68 3.20 11.92
CA ARG A 63 -11.37 2.65 13.09
C ARG A 63 -11.58 3.72 14.17
N ALA A 64 -10.56 4.52 14.46
CA ALA A 64 -10.66 5.61 15.44
C ALA A 64 -11.67 6.68 14.98
N LEU A 65 -11.60 7.12 13.73
CA LEU A 65 -12.55 8.10 13.16
C LEU A 65 -14.00 7.61 13.24
N LEU A 66 -14.23 6.36 12.82
CA LEU A 66 -15.58 5.76 12.82
C LEU A 66 -16.11 5.52 14.25
N ALA A 67 -15.23 5.28 15.22
CA ALA A 67 -15.58 5.13 16.63
C ALA A 67 -15.69 6.48 17.38
N GLY A 68 -15.50 7.61 16.71
CA GLY A 68 -15.47 8.94 17.34
C GLY A 68 -14.32 9.12 18.34
N GLN A 69 -13.25 8.33 18.20
CA GLN A 69 -12.08 8.36 19.07
C GLN A 69 -10.98 9.27 18.48
N PRO A 70 -10.09 9.81 19.33
CA PRO A 70 -8.92 10.53 18.84
C PRO A 70 -8.04 9.62 17.98
N VAL A 71 -7.72 10.09 16.78
CA VAL A 71 -6.96 9.34 15.75
C VAL A 71 -5.47 9.18 16.04
N GLY A 72 -4.92 10.01 16.94
CA GLY A 72 -3.51 9.97 17.30
C GLY A 72 -2.56 10.13 16.10
N ALA A 73 -1.42 9.43 16.17
CA ALA A 73 -0.39 9.48 15.13
C ALA A 73 -0.73 8.64 13.88
N ASP A 74 -1.62 7.65 14.00
CA ASP A 74 -1.95 6.73 12.90
C ASP A 74 -2.46 7.46 11.65
N LEU A 75 -3.24 8.54 11.82
CA LEU A 75 -3.71 9.34 10.70
C LEU A 75 -2.55 9.97 9.92
N TRP A 76 -1.59 10.57 10.61
CA TRP A 76 -0.44 11.21 9.99
C TRP A 76 0.50 10.18 9.33
N ILE A 77 0.69 9.03 9.97
CA ILE A 77 1.48 7.92 9.41
C ILE A 77 0.80 7.37 8.15
N ALA A 78 -0.53 7.18 8.17
CA ALA A 78 -1.31 6.75 7.02
C ALA A 78 -1.21 7.75 5.84
N LEU A 79 -1.31 9.05 6.13
CA LEU A 79 -1.15 10.10 5.12
C LEU A 79 0.27 10.14 4.56
N ALA A 80 1.29 10.01 5.40
CA ALA A 80 2.69 9.94 4.98
C ALA A 80 2.95 8.75 4.05
N TRP A 81 2.39 7.57 4.37
CA TRP A 81 2.43 6.41 3.49
C TRP A 81 1.72 6.66 2.16
N CYS A 82 0.51 7.20 2.17
CA CYS A 82 -0.24 7.52 0.96
C CYS A 82 0.53 8.49 0.06
N ALA A 83 1.12 9.54 0.63
CA ALA A 83 1.91 10.53 -0.09
C ALA A 83 3.22 9.92 -0.62
N GLY A 84 3.96 9.18 0.22
CA GLY A 84 5.21 8.54 -0.17
C GLY A 84 5.03 7.54 -1.31
N ILE A 85 4.03 6.65 -1.18
CA ILE A 85 3.68 5.68 -2.23
C ILE A 85 3.27 6.40 -3.52
N LEU A 86 2.45 7.46 -3.41
CA LEU A 86 2.03 8.24 -4.58
C LEU A 86 3.23 8.82 -5.32
N VAL A 87 4.13 9.50 -4.62
CA VAL A 87 5.31 10.15 -5.21
C VAL A 87 6.23 9.12 -5.87
N VAL A 88 6.53 8.03 -5.16
CA VAL A 88 7.41 6.97 -5.68
C VAL A 88 6.78 6.30 -6.89
N ALA A 89 5.52 5.88 -6.80
CA ALA A 89 4.84 5.21 -7.90
C ALA A 89 4.69 6.11 -9.12
N TYR A 90 4.36 7.38 -8.93
CA TYR A 90 4.31 8.38 -9.99
C TYR A 90 5.66 8.53 -10.71
N ALA A 91 6.74 8.73 -9.95
CA ALA A 91 8.08 8.89 -10.50
C ALA A 91 8.53 7.66 -11.30
N VAL A 92 8.27 6.46 -10.77
CA VAL A 92 8.59 5.19 -11.45
C VAL A 92 7.75 5.00 -12.71
N ALA A 93 6.43 5.23 -12.64
CA ALA A 93 5.53 5.14 -13.78
C ALA A 93 5.94 6.11 -14.90
N MET A 94 6.24 7.37 -14.57
CA MET A 94 6.69 8.37 -15.54
C MET A 94 8.03 8.00 -16.18
N ARG A 95 8.97 7.44 -15.40
CA ARG A 95 10.25 6.96 -15.92
C ARG A 95 10.07 5.77 -16.87
N ALA A 96 9.20 4.83 -16.52
CA ALA A 96 8.88 3.68 -17.37
C ALA A 96 8.18 4.11 -18.67
N TYR A 97 7.22 5.04 -18.57
CA TYR A 97 6.52 5.62 -19.73
C TYR A 97 7.48 6.32 -20.69
N ARG A 98 8.36 7.21 -20.20
CA ARG A 98 9.35 7.91 -21.03
C ARG A 98 10.30 6.95 -21.75
N ARG A 99 10.75 5.88 -21.07
CA ARG A 99 11.60 4.84 -21.69
C ARG A 99 10.89 4.07 -22.79
N ARG A 100 9.57 3.91 -22.69
CA ARG A 100 8.77 3.19 -23.68
C ARG A 100 8.51 4.02 -24.93
N ILE A 101 8.29 5.33 -24.78
CA ILE A 101 8.08 6.26 -25.90
C ILE A 101 9.37 6.57 -26.65
N ALA A 102 10.51 6.62 -25.94
CA ALA A 102 11.80 6.86 -26.57
C ALA A 102 12.36 5.64 -27.33
N ARG A 103 11.67 4.49 -27.31
CA ARG A 103 11.96 3.29 -28.11
C ARG A 103 11.03 3.25 -29.30
#